data_AF-A0A6A6EEY6-F1
#
_entry.id   AF-A0A6A6EEY6-F1
#
_cell.length_a   1.000
_cell.length_b   1.000
_cell.length_c   1.000
_cell.angle_alpha   90.00
_cell.angle_beta   90.00
_cell.angle_gamma   90.00
#
_symmetry.space_group_name_H-M   'P 1'
#
loop_
_entity.id
_entity.type
_entity.pdbx_description
1 polymer ?
#
loop_
_entity_poly.entity_id
_entity_poly.type
_entity_poly.pdbx_seq_one_letter_code
_entity_poly.pdbx_strand_id
1 'polypeptide(L)' 'YRITGNLYTTLRALALDHVPRIVWVDAICINERDPAEQMEQIGLMGQIYSKAERALVWLG' A
#
# COMPACT_ATOMS: atom_id res chain seq x y z
N TYR A 1 1.53 -3.85 12.86
CA TYR A 1 0.65 -3.21 11.86
C TYR A 1 -0.76 -3.73 12.02
N ARG A 2 -1.75 -2.85 12.18
CA ARG A 2 -3.16 -3.26 12.30
C ARG A 2 -3.75 -3.36 10.91
N ILE A 3 -3.88 -4.57 10.37
CA ILE A 3 -4.55 -4.79 9.08
C ILE A 3 -6.05 -4.61 9.31
N THR A 4 -6.65 -3.61 8.68
CA THR A 4 -8.11 -3.45 8.68
C THR A 4 -8.74 -4.58 7.86
N GLY A 5 -9.97 -5.02 8.20
CA GLY A 5 -10.64 -6.11 7.48
C GLY A 5 -10.78 -5.85 5.98
N ASN A 6 -10.81 -4.58 5.61
CA ASN A 6 -10.83 -4.09 4.25
C ASN A 6 -9.53 -4.45 3.50
N LEU A 7 -8.39 -4.04 4.05
CA LEU A 7 -7.07 -4.34 3.52
C LEU A 7 -6.80 -5.85 3.45
N TYR A 8 -7.25 -6.61 4.45
CA TYR A 8 -7.14 -8.06 4.43
C TYR A 8 -7.84 -8.69 3.21
N THR A 9 -9.04 -8.23 2.90
CA THR A 9 -9.86 -8.75 1.79
C THR A 9 -9.21 -8.40 0.46
N THR A 10 -8.72 -7.17 0.30
CA THR A 10 -8.00 -6.74 -0.90
C THR A 10 -6.71 -7.52 -1.11
N LEU A 11 -5.90 -7.70 -0.06
CA LEU A 11 -4.66 -8.49 -0.13
C LEU A 11 -4.94 -9.96 -0.48
N ARG A 12 -6.00 -10.54 0.08
CA ARG A 12 -6.47 -11.88 -0.29
C ARG A 12 -6.84 -11.95 -1.77
N ALA A 13 -7.59 -10.99 -2.29
CA ALA A 13 -7.95 -10.94 -3.71
C ALA A 13 -6.72 -10.82 -4.61
N LEU A 14 -5.74 -9.99 -4.22
CA LEU A 14 -4.48 -9.83 -4.95
C LEU A 14 -3.59 -11.08 -4.91
N ALA A 15 -3.72 -11.90 -3.86
CA ALA A 15 -2.95 -13.13 -3.68
C ALA A 15 -3.53 -14.36 -4.41
N LEU A 16 -4.74 -14.27 -5.00
CA LEU A 16 -5.43 -15.41 -5.62
C LEU A 16 -4.76 -15.96 -6.89
N ASP A 17 -3.91 -15.20 -7.58
CA ASP A 17 -3.30 -15.70 -8.83
C ASP A 17 -2.11 -16.66 -8.60
N HIS A 18 -1.78 -17.03 -7.35
CA HIS A 18 -0.63 -17.89 -6.99
C HIS A 18 0.75 -17.41 -7.48
N VAL A 19 0.84 -16.21 -8.07
CA VAL A 19 2.09 -15.58 -8.46
C VAL A 19 2.53 -14.62 -7.35
N PRO A 20 3.79 -14.70 -6.87
CA PRO A 20 4.33 -13.71 -5.94
C PRO A 20 4.27 -12.32 -6.57
N ARG A 21 3.74 -11.34 -5.82
CA ARG A 21 3.67 -9.94 -6.26
C ARG A 21 4.28 -9.05 -5.20
N ILE A 22 5.03 -8.06 -5.65
CA ILE A 22 5.49 -6.96 -4.81
C ILE A 22 4.40 -5.89 -4.86
N VAL A 23 3.82 -5.60 -3.71
CA VAL A 23 2.80 -4.56 -3.56
C VAL A 23 3.27 -3.55 -2.54
N TRP A 24 3.07 -2.27 -2.86
CA TRP A 24 3.20 -1.19 -1.91
C TRP A 24 1.81 -0.84 -1.41
N VAL A 25 1.64 -0.75 -0.09
CA VAL A 25 0.37 -0.44 0.56
C VAL A 25 0.62 0.70 1.52
N ASP A 26 0.05 1.87 1.25
CA ASP A 26 0.18 3.08 2.07
C ASP A 26 -0.14 2.81 3.56
N ALA A 27 -1.25 2.13 3.85
CA ALA A 27 -1.69 1.80 5.20
C ALA A 27 -0.76 0.84 5.97
N ILE A 28 0.22 0.22 5.30
CA ILE A 28 1.27 -0.61 5.93
C ILE A 28 2.62 0.12 5.91
N CYS A 29 2.96 0.72 4.78
CA CYS A 29 4.27 1.30 4.52
C CYS A 29 4.44 2.71 5.09
N ILE A 30 3.36 3.42 5.38
CA ILE A 30 3.40 4.75 6.00
C ILE A 30 3.08 4.59 7.48
N ASN A 31 4.03 4.97 8.34
CA ASN A 31 3.81 5.02 9.77
C ASN A 31 3.08 6.32 10.14
N GLU A 32 1.76 6.25 10.23
CA GLU A 32 0.91 7.37 10.65
C GLU A 32 1.22 7.92 12.06
N ARG A 33 2.05 7.22 12.86
CA ARG A 33 2.47 7.67 14.20
C ARG A 33 3.80 8.44 14.19
N ASP A 34 4.48 8.49 13.06
CA ASP A 34 5.72 9.25 12.88
C ASP A 34 5.52 10.29 11.77
N PRO A 35 5.24 11.56 12.13
CA PRO A 35 5.01 12.61 11.15
C PRO A 35 6.21 12.88 10.24
N ALA A 36 7.43 12.61 10.70
CA ALA A 36 8.64 12.85 9.92
C ALA A 36 8.77 11.78 8.81
N GLU A 37 8.60 10.51 9.17
CA GLU A 37 8.57 9.41 8.19
C GLU A 37 7.36 9.54 7.25
N GLN A 38 6.20 9.93 7.76
CA GLN A 38 5.02 10.17 6.95
C GLN A 38 5.29 11.23 5.87
N MET A 39 5.92 12.36 6.22
CA MET A 39 6.28 13.40 5.24
C MET A 39 7.25 12.89 4.18
N GLU A 40 8.24 12.09 4.58
CA GLU A 40 9.17 11.45 3.65
C GLU A 40 8.45 10.50 2.69
N GLN A 41 7.58 9.62 3.21
CA GLN A 41 6.80 8.68 2.40
C GLN A 41 5.87 9.42 1.44
N ILE A 42 5.19 10.48 1.87
CA ILE A 42 4.34 11.31 1.01
C ILE A 42 5.15 11.91 -0.14
N GLY A 43 6.37 12.39 0.13
CA GLY A 43 7.30 12.87 -0.89
C GLY A 43 7.68 11.79 -1.93
N LEU A 44 7.73 10.52 -1.51
CA LEU A 44 8.03 9.37 -2.37
C LEU A 44 6.82 8.88 -3.17
N MET A 45 5.59 9.14 -2.72
CA MET A 45 4.36 8.62 -3.36
C MET A 45 4.30 8.93 -4.86
N GLY A 46 4.70 10.14 -5.27
CA GLY A 46 4.75 10.51 -6.69
C GLY A 46 5.66 9.58 -7.51
N GLN A 47 6.83 9.25 -6.97
CA GLN A 47 7.75 8.32 -7.64
C GLN A 47 7.23 6.88 -7.61
N ILE A 48 6.66 6.44 -6.48
CA ILE A 48 6.10 5.09 -6.33
C ILE A 48 4.97 4.88 -7.33
N TYR A 49 4.01 5.80 -7.41
CA TYR A 49 2.93 5.73 -8.39
C TYR A 49 3.43 5.79 -9.83
N SER A 50 4.43 6.63 -10.13
CA SER A 50 5.00 6.70 -11.49
C SER A 50 5.70 5.41 -11.93
N LYS A 51 6.20 4.61 -10.98
CA LYS A 51 6.94 3.36 -11.24
C LYS A 51 6.06 2.12 -11.09
N ALA A 52 4.86 2.25 -10.53
CA ALA A 52 3.94 1.14 -10.36
C ALA A 52 3.39 0.69 -11.71
N GLU A 53 3.41 -0.61 -12.00
CA GLU A 53 2.74 -1.18 -13.17
C GLU A 53 1.24 -0.88 -13.13
N ARG A 54 0.65 -0.95 -11.93
CA ARG A 54 -0.77 -0.68 -11.67
C ARG A 54 -0.91 0.02 -10.32
N ALA A 55 -1.63 1.12 -10.31
CA ALA A 55 -2.10 1.77 -9.09
C ALA A 55 -3.53 1.33 -8.82
N LEU A 56 -3.76 0.72 -7.65
CA LEU A 56 -5.08 0.28 -7.21
C LEU A 56 -5.54 1.17 -6.07
N VAL A 57 -6.69 1.81 -6.23
CA VAL A 57 -7.37 2.54 -5.15
C VAL A 57 -8.45 1.65 -4.58
N TRP A 58 -8.52 1.60 -3.26
CA TRP A 58 -9.55 0.85 -2.55
C TRP A 58 -10.34 1.80 -1.63
N LEU A 59 -11.61 2.01 -1.95
CA LEU A 59 -12.44 3.04 -1.30
C LEU A 59 -13.22 2.54 -0.06
N GLY A 60 -13.17 1.24 0.25
CA GLY A 60 -14.06 0.64 1.25
C GLY A 60 -15.33 0.09 0.63
#